data_AF-A0A7C5J5A2-F1
#
_entry.id   AF-A0A7C5J5A2-F1
#
_cell.length_a   1.000
_cell.length_b   1.000
_cell.length_c   1.000
_cell.angle_alpha   90.00
_cell.angle_beta   90.00
_cell.angle_gamma   90.00
#
_symmetry.space_group_name_H-M   'P 1'
#
loop_
_entity.id
_entity.type
_entity.pdbx_description
1 polymer ?
#
loop_
_entity_poly.entity_id
_entity_poly.type
_entity_poly.pdbx_seq_one_letter_code
_entity_poly.pdbx_strand_id
1 'polypeptide(L)'
;MAEQLAKVVDKEALDSSEGAQGRLKITVPAAWLADGAELSVAAPKLVSCARCDGGGCDSCGRSGALSGPREPELRNLRLALPSSDRAVVLRLVKPFEQGEIDQLLVQVKTGEEPSKGVSRVGPAVVPPVDPVVVPLAAAPWGKVALVAAAIAAVIAALMSF
;
A
#
# COMPACT_ATOMS: atom_id res chain seq x y z
N MET A 1 -2.52 25.84 -6.82
CA MET A 1 -2.03 25.28 -5.54
C MET A 1 -2.03 23.77 -5.71
N ALA A 2 -0.86 23.15 -5.78
CA ALA A 2 -0.76 21.70 -5.95
C ALA A 2 -1.05 21.06 -4.59
N GLU A 3 -2.26 20.52 -4.45
CA GLU A 3 -2.64 19.72 -3.28
C GLU A 3 -1.74 18.49 -3.25
N GLN A 4 -1.09 18.25 -2.12
CA GLN A 4 -0.09 17.20 -1.96
C GLN A 4 -0.78 15.83 -2.05
N LEU A 5 -0.74 15.21 -3.22
CA LEU A 5 -1.20 13.84 -3.42
C LEU A 5 -0.34 12.90 -2.57
N ALA A 6 -1.01 12.05 -1.78
CA ALA A 6 -0.47 11.32 -0.65
C ALA A 6 0.91 10.66 -0.90
N LYS A 7 1.81 10.89 0.06
CA LYS A 7 3.17 10.33 0.13
C LYS A 7 3.11 8.80 0.29
N VAL A 8 3.99 8.09 -0.42
CA VAL A 8 4.25 6.65 -0.23
C VAL A 8 4.51 6.39 1.26
N VAL A 9 3.61 5.63 1.88
CA VAL A 9 3.59 5.36 3.32
C VAL A 9 4.61 4.27 3.64
N ASP A 10 5.36 4.52 4.72
CA ASP A 10 6.04 3.56 5.58
C ASP A 10 5.46 2.13 5.46
N LYS A 11 6.28 1.22 4.92
CA LYS A 11 5.89 -0.16 4.60
C LYS A 11 5.51 -0.92 5.87
N GLU A 12 6.26 -0.72 6.94
CA GLU A 12 6.01 -1.34 8.24
C GLU A 12 4.65 -0.88 8.80
N ALA A 13 4.32 0.41 8.70
CA ALA A 13 3.01 0.92 9.13
C ALA A 13 1.84 0.35 8.31
N LEU A 14 2.05 0.13 7.01
CA LEU A 14 1.08 -0.54 6.14
C LEU A 14 0.86 -2.00 6.53
N ASP A 15 1.93 -2.72 6.83
CA ASP A 15 1.89 -4.14 7.15
C ASP A 15 1.40 -4.41 8.58
N SER A 16 1.61 -3.47 9.51
CA SER A 16 1.08 -3.53 10.89
C SER A 16 -0.35 -2.99 11.04
N SER A 17 -1.00 -2.57 9.96
CA SER A 17 -2.35 -1.99 10.03
C SER A 17 -3.42 -3.05 10.33
N GLU A 18 -3.74 -3.22 11.60
CA GLU A 18 -4.77 -4.16 12.08
C GLU A 18 -6.21 -3.61 12.04
N GLY A 19 -6.36 -2.36 11.62
CA GLY A 19 -7.64 -1.67 11.50
C GLY A 19 -8.61 -2.26 10.47
N ALA A 20 -9.78 -1.64 10.34
CA ALA A 20 -10.83 -2.10 9.43
C ALA A 20 -10.43 -1.85 7.96
N GLN A 21 -10.39 -2.94 7.19
CA GLN A 21 -9.90 -2.94 5.81
C GLN A 21 -11.05 -3.09 4.81
N GLY A 22 -11.26 -2.07 3.98
CA GLY A 22 -12.25 -2.07 2.89
C GLY A 22 -11.64 -2.53 1.57
N ARG A 23 -12.48 -3.04 0.66
CA ARG A 23 -12.10 -3.39 -0.71
C ARG A 23 -13.00 -2.69 -1.72
N LEU A 24 -12.38 -1.95 -2.63
CA LEU A 24 -13.02 -1.34 -3.78
C LEU A 24 -12.44 -1.95 -5.05
N LYS A 25 -13.29 -2.50 -5.92
CA LYS A 25 -12.89 -3.04 -7.22
C LYS A 25 -13.29 -2.04 -8.30
N ILE A 26 -12.34 -1.63 -9.13
CA ILE A 26 -12.60 -0.75 -10.28
C ILE A 26 -11.98 -1.32 -11.55
N THR A 27 -12.63 -1.04 -12.67
CA THR A 27 -12.16 -1.30 -14.03
C THR A 27 -11.74 0.02 -14.65
N VAL A 28 -10.64 0.02 -15.41
CA VAL A 28 -10.19 1.17 -16.22
C VAL A 28 -9.77 0.69 -17.62
N PRO A 29 -9.82 1.57 -18.64
CA PRO A 29 -9.18 1.31 -19.93
C PRO A 29 -7.71 0.92 -19.78
N ALA A 30 -7.25 -0.07 -20.55
CA ALA A 30 -5.87 -0.57 -20.48
C ALA A 30 -4.83 0.55 -20.68
N ALA A 31 -5.10 1.49 -21.59
CA ALA A 31 -4.26 2.65 -21.83
C ALA A 31 -4.05 3.50 -20.56
N TRP A 32 -5.04 3.62 -19.67
CA TRP A 32 -4.89 4.44 -18.47
C TRP A 32 -3.91 3.82 -17.47
N LEU A 33 -3.87 2.50 -17.39
CA LEU A 33 -2.94 1.78 -16.52
C LEU A 33 -1.53 1.75 -17.14
N ALA A 34 -1.43 1.58 -18.46
CA ALA A 34 -0.16 1.66 -19.18
C ALA A 34 0.48 3.06 -19.06
N ASP A 35 -0.33 4.12 -19.19
CA ASP A 35 0.10 5.52 -19.07
C ASP A 35 0.46 5.94 -17.64
N GLY A 36 0.11 5.13 -16.61
CA GLY A 36 0.18 5.56 -15.21
C GLY A 36 -0.71 6.79 -14.95
N ALA A 37 -1.97 6.75 -15.36
CA ALA A 37 -2.87 7.90 -15.28
C ALA A 37 -3.24 8.29 -13.84
N GLU A 38 -3.63 9.55 -13.65
CA GLU A 38 -4.31 10.00 -12.44
C GLU A 38 -5.83 9.83 -12.58
N LEU A 39 -6.45 9.23 -11.58
CA LEU A 39 -7.88 8.97 -11.52
C LEU A 39 -8.56 9.79 -10.44
N SER A 40 -9.79 10.21 -10.71
CA SER A 40 -10.78 10.58 -9.70
C SER A 40 -11.79 9.45 -9.57
N VAL A 41 -11.94 8.93 -8.35
CA VAL A 41 -12.79 7.78 -8.02
C VAL A 41 -13.82 8.17 -6.97
N ALA A 42 -15.10 8.18 -7.35
CA ALA A 42 -16.21 8.32 -6.42
C ALA A 42 -16.49 6.99 -5.72
N ALA A 43 -15.98 6.82 -4.50
CA ALA A 43 -16.16 5.58 -3.75
C ALA A 43 -17.63 5.42 -3.29
N PRO A 44 -18.18 4.19 -3.36
CA PRO A 44 -19.50 3.92 -2.81
C PRO A 44 -19.51 4.10 -1.29
N LYS A 45 -20.70 4.35 -0.73
CA LYS A 45 -20.87 4.48 0.72
C LYS A 45 -20.46 3.20 1.46
N LEU A 46 -20.73 2.03 0.88
CA LEU A 46 -20.40 0.74 1.43
C LEU A 46 -19.38 0.04 0.53
N VAL A 47 -18.31 -0.46 1.13
CA VAL A 47 -17.30 -1.30 0.47
C VAL A 47 -17.24 -2.65 1.17
N SER A 48 -16.93 -3.72 0.43
CA SER A 48 -16.80 -5.05 1.03
C SER A 48 -15.64 -5.07 2.02
N CYS A 49 -15.80 -5.76 3.14
CA CYS A 49 -14.70 -6.01 4.06
C CYS A 49 -13.65 -6.87 3.35
N ALA A 50 -12.40 -6.39 3.31
CA ALA A 50 -11.31 -7.05 2.60
C ALA A 50 -10.83 -8.33 3.27
N ARG A 51 -11.08 -8.50 4.58
CA ARG A 51 -10.64 -9.67 5.38
C ARG A 51 -11.53 -10.89 5.20
N CYS A 52 -12.84 -10.67 5.11
CA CYS A 52 -13.82 -11.75 5.00
C CYS A 52 -14.50 -11.81 3.63
N ASP A 53 -14.07 -10.98 2.68
CA ASP A 53 -14.63 -10.88 1.32
C ASP A 53 -16.16 -10.70 1.28
N GLY A 54 -16.75 -10.08 2.31
CA GLY A 54 -18.19 -9.88 2.42
C GLY A 54 -18.93 -10.89 3.30
N GLY A 55 -18.27 -11.92 3.81
CA GLY A 55 -18.91 -12.94 4.65
C GLY A 55 -19.25 -12.50 6.08
N GLY A 56 -18.62 -11.43 6.58
CA GLY A 56 -18.75 -10.95 7.95
C GLY A 56 -17.66 -11.52 8.87
N CYS A 57 -16.95 -10.63 9.56
CA CYS A 57 -15.99 -10.97 10.60
C CYS A 57 -16.02 -9.91 11.70
N ASP A 58 -15.33 -10.16 12.82
CA ASP A 58 -15.34 -9.22 13.94
C ASP A 58 -14.74 -7.85 13.57
N SER A 59 -13.79 -7.79 12.63
CA SER A 59 -13.22 -6.52 12.14
C SER A 59 -14.20 -5.62 11.40
N CYS A 60 -15.33 -6.15 10.91
CA CYS A 60 -16.40 -5.35 10.30
C CYS A 60 -17.71 -5.44 11.08
N GLY A 61 -17.66 -5.85 12.36
CA GLY A 61 -18.88 -6.04 13.17
C GLY A 61 -19.86 -7.05 12.56
N ARG A 62 -19.35 -8.07 11.86
CA ARG A 62 -20.13 -9.15 11.19
C ARG A 62 -21.06 -8.71 10.06
N SER A 63 -20.97 -7.47 9.59
CA SER A 63 -21.80 -6.96 8.49
C SER A 63 -21.35 -7.43 7.09
N GLY A 64 -20.07 -7.80 6.94
CA GLY A 64 -19.44 -8.04 5.63
C GLY A 64 -19.03 -6.76 4.88
N ALA A 65 -19.37 -5.58 5.39
CA ALA A 65 -19.13 -4.31 4.71
C ALA A 65 -18.61 -3.23 5.68
N LEU A 66 -17.92 -2.23 5.14
CA LEU A 66 -17.47 -1.06 5.90
C LEU A 66 -18.06 0.21 5.29
N SER A 67 -18.42 1.16 6.14
CA SER A 67 -19.04 2.41 5.75
C SER A 67 -18.01 3.53 5.63
N GLY A 68 -17.99 4.19 4.46
CA GLY A 68 -17.36 5.50 4.30
C GLY A 68 -18.24 6.65 4.82
N PRO A 69 -17.78 7.91 4.68
CA PRO A 69 -18.57 9.11 4.95
C PRO A 69 -19.97 9.08 4.33
N ARG A 70 -20.95 9.82 4.89
CA ARG A 70 -22.31 9.87 4.32
C ARG A 70 -22.40 10.78 3.10
N GLU A 71 -21.60 11.83 3.09
CA GLU A 71 -21.51 12.87 2.08
C GLU A 71 -20.72 12.36 0.87
N PRO A 72 -21.28 12.36 -0.36
CA PRO A 72 -20.60 11.86 -1.55
C PRO A 72 -19.27 12.55 -1.88
N GLU A 73 -19.19 13.85 -1.65
CA GLU A 73 -18.01 14.68 -1.86
C GLU A 73 -16.82 14.25 -1.00
N LEU A 74 -17.07 13.75 0.22
CA LEU A 74 -16.05 13.23 1.13
C LEU A 74 -15.57 11.81 0.74
N ARG A 75 -16.17 11.21 -0.29
CA ARG A 75 -15.80 9.88 -0.81
C ARG A 75 -15.08 9.94 -2.16
N ASN A 76 -14.67 11.12 -2.60
CA ASN A 76 -13.87 11.27 -3.82
C ASN A 76 -12.39 11.05 -3.53
N LEU A 77 -11.81 10.05 -4.17
CA LEU A 77 -10.40 9.68 -4.03
C LEU A 77 -9.62 10.10 -5.29
N ARG A 78 -8.42 10.65 -5.09
CA ARG A 78 -7.45 10.91 -6.16
C ARG A 78 -6.36 9.85 -6.11
N LEU A 79 -6.24 9.08 -7.19
CA LEU A 79 -5.33 7.93 -7.27
C LEU A 79 -4.34 8.14 -8.40
N ALA A 80 -3.05 8.04 -8.11
CA ALA A 80 -2.02 7.93 -9.14
C ALA A 80 -1.80 6.44 -9.44
N LEU A 81 -2.06 6.01 -10.68
CA LEU A 81 -1.76 4.64 -11.08
C LEU A 81 -0.26 4.48 -11.35
N PRO A 82 0.36 3.36 -10.94
CA PRO A 82 1.65 2.98 -11.49
C PRO A 82 1.47 2.63 -12.97
N SER A 83 2.48 2.94 -13.79
CA SER A 83 2.54 2.38 -15.15
C SER A 83 2.68 0.86 -15.05
N SER A 84 1.69 0.13 -15.56
CA SER A 84 1.61 -1.32 -15.47
C SER A 84 0.80 -1.90 -16.63
N ASP A 85 1.16 -3.10 -17.07
CA ASP A 85 0.41 -3.92 -18.02
C ASP A 85 -0.53 -4.93 -17.34
N ARG A 86 -0.47 -5.03 -16.01
CA ARG A 86 -1.23 -5.98 -15.20
C ARG A 86 -2.11 -5.27 -14.19
N ALA A 87 -3.16 -5.96 -13.74
CA ALA A 87 -3.98 -5.50 -12.62
C ALA A 87 -3.13 -5.18 -11.38
N VAL A 88 -3.47 -4.10 -10.69
CA VAL A 88 -2.74 -3.62 -9.52
C VAL A 88 -3.66 -3.46 -8.33
N VAL A 89 -3.10 -3.51 -7.12
CA VAL A 89 -3.81 -3.20 -5.88
C VAL A 89 -3.14 -2.02 -5.23
N LEU A 90 -3.87 -0.91 -5.10
CA LEU A 90 -3.42 0.26 -4.37
C LEU A 90 -3.90 0.15 -2.92
N ARG A 91 -3.01 0.44 -1.97
CA ARG A 91 -3.32 0.47 -0.54
C ARG A 91 -3.37 1.92 -0.10
N LEU A 92 -4.54 2.38 0.31
CA LEU A 92 -4.75 3.72 0.87
C LEU A 92 -4.93 3.60 2.37
N VAL A 93 -4.10 4.28 3.14
CA VAL A 93 -4.24 4.37 4.61
C VAL A 93 -5.08 5.59 4.93
N LYS A 94 -6.04 5.43 5.85
CA LYS A 94 -7.02 6.46 6.21
C LYS A 94 -7.56 7.18 4.97
N PRO A 95 -8.18 6.44 4.04
CA PRO A 95 -8.64 6.95 2.74
C PRO A 95 -9.64 8.11 2.85
N PHE A 96 -10.29 8.24 4.01
CA PHE A 96 -11.28 9.26 4.30
C PHE A 96 -10.94 9.90 5.65
N GLU A 97 -11.11 11.21 5.75
CA GLU A 97 -10.97 11.96 7.02
C GLU A 97 -11.98 11.49 8.08
N GLN A 98 -13.10 10.94 7.62
CA GLN A 98 -14.20 10.45 8.45
C GLN A 98 -14.58 9.03 8.05
N GLY A 99 -15.06 8.24 8.99
CA GLY A 99 -15.58 6.90 8.76
C GLY A 99 -14.77 5.81 9.44
N GLU A 100 -15.14 4.56 9.15
CA GLU A 100 -14.66 3.38 9.86
C GLU A 100 -13.52 2.66 9.13
N ILE A 101 -13.06 3.19 7.99
CA ILE A 101 -12.11 2.50 7.11
C ILE A 101 -10.70 2.99 7.41
N ASP A 102 -9.88 2.15 8.04
CA ASP A 102 -8.48 2.43 8.30
C ASP A 102 -7.59 2.19 7.08
N GLN A 103 -7.96 1.22 6.24
CA GLN A 103 -7.26 0.93 4.98
C GLN A 103 -8.25 0.56 3.88
N LEU A 104 -8.07 1.13 2.69
CA LEU A 104 -8.83 0.77 1.50
C LEU A 104 -7.90 0.13 0.46
N LEU A 105 -8.22 -1.11 0.09
CA LEU A 105 -7.60 -1.83 -1.00
C LEU A 105 -8.38 -1.54 -2.29
N VAL A 106 -7.79 -0.75 -3.19
CA VAL A 106 -8.36 -0.47 -4.50
C VAL A 106 -7.77 -1.43 -5.51
N GLN A 107 -8.55 -2.43 -5.92
CA GLN A 107 -8.19 -3.39 -6.96
C GLN A 107 -8.53 -2.79 -8.32
N VAL A 108 -7.50 -2.49 -9.10
CA VAL A 108 -7.63 -1.90 -10.44
C VAL A 108 -7.37 -2.99 -11.47
N LYS A 109 -8.38 -3.29 -12.27
CA LYS A 109 -8.27 -4.20 -13.42
C LYS A 109 -8.53 -3.46 -14.73
N THR A 110 -8.08 -4.04 -15.84
CA THR A 110 -8.32 -3.50 -17.17
C THR A 110 -9.67 -3.96 -17.73
N GLY A 111 -10.29 -3.14 -18.58
CA GLY A 111 -11.50 -3.44 -19.34
C GLY A 111 -11.73 -2.39 -20.43
N GLU A 112 -12.79 -2.52 -21.21
CA GLU A 112 -13.09 -1.56 -22.30
C GLU A 112 -13.55 -0.21 -21.75
N GLU A 113 -14.45 -0.23 -20.76
CA GLU A 113 -15.02 0.96 -20.15
C GLU A 113 -14.58 1.13 -18.68
N PRO A 114 -14.38 2.38 -18.22
CA PRO A 114 -14.14 2.65 -16.81
C PRO A 114 -15.38 2.32 -15.97
N SER A 115 -15.17 1.85 -14.74
CA SER A 115 -16.26 1.69 -13.78
C SER A 115 -17.00 2.99 -13.52
N LYS A 116 -18.30 2.90 -13.20
CA LYS A 116 -19.11 4.08 -12.83
C LYS A 116 -18.44 4.85 -11.69
N GLY A 117 -18.35 6.17 -11.84
CA GLY A 117 -17.71 7.05 -10.87
C GLY A 117 -16.18 7.10 -10.96
N VAL A 118 -15.57 6.44 -11.94
CA VAL A 118 -14.14 6.53 -12.23
C VAL A 118 -13.92 7.40 -13.47
N SER A 119 -13.06 8.40 -13.36
CA SER A 119 -12.69 9.28 -14.46
C SER A 119 -11.19 9.56 -14.46
N ARG A 120 -10.61 9.71 -15.65
CA ARG A 120 -9.22 10.17 -15.81
C ARG A 120 -9.18 11.69 -15.63
N VAL A 121 -8.25 12.16 -14.81
CA VAL A 121 -8.05 13.60 -14.57
C VAL A 121 -6.90 14.14 -15.41
N GLY A 122 -5.87 13.34 -15.64
CA GLY A 122 -4.68 13.70 -16.41
C GLY A 122 -3.61 12.61 -16.39
N PRO A 123 -2.43 12.86 -16.96
CA PRO A 123 -1.25 12.05 -16.65
C PRO A 123 -0.89 12.21 -15.17
N ALA A 124 -0.44 11.15 -14.48
CA ALA A 124 0.00 11.29 -13.10
C ALA A 124 1.23 12.22 -13.05
N VAL A 125 1.08 13.35 -12.36
CA VAL A 125 2.22 14.18 -11.99
C VAL A 125 2.86 13.49 -10.79
N VAL A 126 3.77 12.55 -11.05
CA VAL A 126 4.69 12.09 -10.00
C VAL A 126 5.72 13.21 -9.85
N PRO A 127 5.72 14.01 -8.76
CA PRO A 127 6.82 14.92 -8.54
C PRO A 127 8.12 14.09 -8.50
N PRO A 128 9.21 14.54 -9.11
CA PRO A 128 10.48 13.80 -9.07
C PRO A 128 10.81 13.50 -7.60
N VAL A 129 10.77 12.22 -7.24
CA VAL A 129 11.18 11.78 -5.91
C VAL A 129 12.69 11.71 -5.97
N ASP A 130 13.35 12.65 -5.28
CA ASP A 130 14.79 12.51 -5.06
C ASP A 130 15.03 11.14 -4.39
N PRO A 131 15.89 10.28 -4.96
CA PRO A 131 16.15 8.98 -4.38
C PRO A 131 16.67 9.18 -2.96
N VAL A 132 15.91 8.70 -1.98
CA VAL A 132 16.38 8.61 -0.60
C VAL A 132 17.50 7.58 -0.59
N VAL A 133 18.74 8.06 -0.61
CA VAL A 133 19.92 7.21 -0.44
C VAL A 133 19.91 6.72 1.00
N VAL A 134 19.43 5.49 1.21
CA VAL A 134 19.57 4.81 2.50
C VAL A 134 21.04 4.37 2.60
N PRO A 135 21.86 4.92 3.52
CA PRO A 135 23.22 4.45 3.68
C PRO A 135 23.17 2.98 4.09
N LEU A 136 23.79 2.12 3.29
CA LEU A 136 23.98 0.72 3.61
C LEU A 136 24.84 0.67 4.88
N ALA A 137 24.22 0.43 6.03
CA ALA A 137 24.94 0.30 7.29
C ALA A 137 25.97 -0.82 7.12
N ALA A 138 27.25 -0.47 7.22
CA ALA A 138 28.34 -1.43 7.14
C ALA A 138 28.10 -2.53 8.18
N ALA A 139 27.99 -3.77 7.70
CA ALA A 139 27.81 -4.93 8.56
C ALA A 139 28.93 -4.98 9.61
N PRO A 140 28.64 -5.26 10.89
CA PRO A 140 29.64 -5.30 11.95
C PRO A 140 30.44 -6.61 11.90
N TRP A 141 31.22 -6.82 10.83
CA TRP A 141 32.13 -7.97 10.70
C TRP A 141 33.29 -7.96 11.72
N GLY A 142 33.50 -6.86 12.42
CA GLY A 142 34.56 -6.72 13.43
C GLY A 142 34.46 -7.66 14.63
N LYS A 143 33.29 -8.27 14.90
CA LYS A 143 33.14 -9.20 16.04
C LYS A 143 33.41 -10.67 15.70
N VAL A 144 33.42 -11.04 14.41
CA VAL A 144 33.62 -12.45 14.00
C VAL A 144 35.10 -12.86 14.06
N ALA A 145 36.02 -11.92 13.79
CA ALA A 145 37.46 -12.20 13.83
C ALA A 145 37.99 -12.52 15.25
N LEU A 146 37.41 -11.89 16.28
CA LEU A 146 37.88 -12.04 17.67
C LEU A 146 37.51 -13.42 18.25
N VAL A 147 36.36 -13.98 17.86
CA VAL A 147 35.93 -15.31 18.31
C VAL A 147 36.74 -16.41 17.60
N ALA A 148 37.02 -16.27 16.31
CA ALA A 148 37.82 -17.25 15.57
C ALA A 148 39.26 -17.38 16.12
N ALA A 149 39.89 -16.26 16.49
CA ALA A 149 41.23 -16.29 17.09
C ALA A 149 41.26 -16.97 18.48
N ALA A 150 40.22 -16.75 19.30
CA ALA A 150 40.12 -17.39 20.61
C ALA A 150 39.95 -18.91 20.50
N ILE A 151 39.13 -19.38 19.55
CA ILE A 151 38.93 -20.82 19.30
C ILE A 151 40.23 -21.48 18.81
N ALA A 152 40.95 -20.83 17.89
CA ALA A 152 42.22 -21.36 17.39
C ALA A 152 43.29 -21.49 18.50
N ALA A 153 43.36 -20.53 19.43
CA ALA A 153 44.29 -20.59 20.56
C ALA A 153 43.96 -21.74 21.54
N VAL A 154 42.67 -22.00 21.80
CA VAL A 154 42.24 -23.11 22.66
C VAL A 154 42.55 -24.47 22.01
N ILE A 155 42.34 -24.61 20.70
CA ILE A 155 42.67 -25.85 19.98
C ILE A 155 44.18 -26.11 20.01
N ALA A 156 45.01 -25.09 19.77
CA ALA A 156 46.46 -25.23 19.81
C ALA A 156 46.98 -25.63 21.21
N ALA A 157 46.39 -25.08 22.27
CA ALA A 157 46.74 -25.44 23.65
C ALA A 157 46.36 -26.89 24.00
N LEU A 158 45.23 -27.40 23.48
CA LEU A 158 44.79 -28.78 23.70
C LEU A 158 45.62 -29.83 22.94
N MET A 159 46.26 -29.46 21.83
CA MET A 159 47.15 -30.37 21.07
C MET A 159 48.60 -30.40 21.59
N SER A 160 48.90 -29.64 22.65
CA SER A 160 50.24 -29.54 23.26
C SER A 160 50.39 -30.29 24.59
N PHE A 161 49.37 -31.08 24.97
CA PHE A 161 49.37 -32.04 26.10
C PHE A 161 49.28 -33.46 25.56
#